data_AF-A0A1I3F339-F1
#
_entry.id   AF-A0A1I3F339-F1
#
_cell.length_a   1.000
_cell.length_b   1.000
_cell.length_c   1.000
_cell.angle_alpha   90.00
_cell.angle_beta   90.00
_cell.angle_gamma   90.00
#
_symmetry.space_group_name_H-M   'P 1'
#
loop_
_entity.id
_entity.type
_entity.pdbx_description
1 polymer ?
#
loop_
_entity_poly.entity_id
_entity_poly.type
_entity_poly.pdbx_seq_one_letter_code
_entity_poly.pdbx_strand_id
1 'polypeptide(L)'
;MVHHVDLVCVAHTDNLSLVQDFARSAAATIPRIPQLAAEAIKREPTRLEHYVQKRLDGLTGSLWLDALPCYVAIRTCEVVGAVIQRGRDVSLKELTEEDWRSVGEAGFDLASGGPDRVRRPQ
;
A
#
# COMPACT_ATOMS: atom_id res chain seq x y z
N MET A 1 0.67 14.30 -7.90
CA MET A 1 2.02 14.73 -7.46
C MET A 1 2.49 13.76 -6.39
N VAL A 2 3.73 13.24 -6.50
CA VAL A 2 4.33 12.30 -5.53
C VAL A 2 5.38 13.04 -4.74
N HIS A 3 5.31 12.96 -3.41
CA HIS A 3 6.18 13.75 -2.52
C HIS A 3 7.42 13.00 -2.02
N HIS A 4 7.56 11.70 -2.32
CA HIS A 4 8.71 10.85 -1.92
C HIS A 4 8.99 10.89 -0.41
N VAL A 5 7.91 10.88 0.36
CA VAL A 5 7.93 10.84 1.83
C VAL A 5 6.87 9.86 2.31
N ASP A 6 7.05 9.37 3.53
CA ASP A 6 6.04 8.53 4.18
C ASP A 6 4.76 9.28 4.48
N LEU A 7 3.65 8.53 4.47
CA LEU A 7 2.38 9.02 4.99
C LEU A 7 2.49 9.16 6.51
N VAL A 8 1.93 10.26 7.02
CA VAL A 8 1.89 10.54 8.46
C VAL A 8 0.47 10.29 8.95
N CYS A 9 0.35 9.57 10.07
CA CYS A 9 -0.95 9.38 10.72
C CYS A 9 -1.44 10.71 11.31
N VAL A 10 -2.59 11.18 10.84
CA VAL A 10 -3.17 12.47 11.24
C VAL A 10 -4.07 12.38 12.47
N ALA A 11 -4.62 11.19 12.78
CA ALA A 11 -5.42 10.93 13.96
C ALA A 11 -5.58 9.41 14.19
N HIS A 12 -5.45 8.97 15.45
CA HIS A 12 -5.96 7.67 15.91
C HIS A 12 -7.18 7.93 16.79
N THR A 13 -8.36 7.42 16.38
CA THR A 13 -9.58 7.56 17.16
C THR A 13 -10.44 6.32 17.06
N ASP A 14 -10.94 5.85 18.20
CA ASP A 14 -11.93 4.76 18.27
C ASP A 14 -13.37 5.29 18.17
N ASN A 15 -13.54 6.61 18.02
CA ASN A 15 -14.85 7.23 17.90
C ASN A 15 -15.38 7.12 16.46
N LEU A 16 -16.38 6.26 16.26
CA LEU A 16 -16.99 5.97 14.97
C LEU A 16 -17.44 7.24 14.20
N SER A 17 -17.97 8.24 14.90
CA SER A 17 -18.42 9.50 14.27
C SER A 17 -17.27 10.33 13.72
N LEU A 18 -16.07 10.21 14.28
CA LEU A 18 -14.86 10.88 13.80
C LEU A 18 -14.14 10.04 12.73
N VAL A 19 -14.24 8.70 12.77
CA VAL A 19 -13.68 7.83 11.72
C VAL A 19 -14.35 8.07 10.37
N GLN A 20 -15.66 8.30 10.36
CA GLN A 20 -16.43 8.50 9.13
C GLN A 20 -16.27 9.91 8.55
N ASP A 21 -15.97 10.90 9.38
CA ASP A 21 -15.75 12.30 8.97
C ASP A 21 -14.25 12.63 8.98
N PHE A 22 -13.58 12.27 7.88
CA PHE A 22 -12.16 12.54 7.71
C PHE A 22 -11.83 14.03 7.86
N ALA A 23 -12.66 14.93 7.32
CA ALA A 23 -12.40 16.36 7.38
C ALA A 23 -12.36 16.84 8.83
N ARG A 24 -13.30 16.37 9.66
CA ARG A 24 -13.32 16.66 11.10
C ARG A 24 -12.15 16.02 11.85
N SER A 25 -11.79 14.79 11.50
CA SER A 25 -10.66 14.09 12.12
C SER A 25 -9.31 14.76 11.83
N ALA A 26 -9.10 15.19 10.58
CA ALA A 26 -7.87 15.83 10.14
C ALA A 26 -7.74 17.31 10.56
N ALA A 27 -8.85 17.98 10.90
CA ALA A 27 -8.89 19.42 11.17
C ALA A 27 -7.86 19.89 12.20
N ALA A 28 -7.68 19.13 13.29
CA ALA A 28 -6.72 19.47 14.35
C ALA A 28 -5.26 19.39 13.88
N THR A 29 -4.99 18.65 12.82
CA THR A 29 -3.66 18.42 12.27
C THR A 29 -3.30 19.44 11.18
N ILE A 30 -4.27 20.14 10.59
CA ILE A 30 -4.04 21.13 9.52
C ILE A 30 -2.96 22.17 9.88
N PRO A 31 -2.98 22.82 11.07
CA PRO A 31 -1.95 23.81 11.41
C PRO A 31 -0.53 23.21 11.50
N ARG A 32 -0.43 21.89 11.70
CA ARG A 32 0.83 21.16 11.87
C ARG A 32 1.36 20.59 10.56
N ILE A 33 0.62 20.66 9.45
CA ILE A 33 1.03 20.09 8.15
C ILE A 33 2.45 20.55 7.73
N PRO A 34 2.83 21.85 7.82
CA PRO A 34 4.17 22.27 7.41
C PRO A 34 5.28 21.60 8.23
N GLN A 35 5.06 21.43 9.54
CA GLN A 35 5.99 20.74 10.42
C GLN A 35 6.07 19.25 10.08
N LEU A 36 4.92 18.58 9.93
CA LEU A 36 4.87 17.16 9.56
C LEU A 36 5.54 16.89 8.22
N ALA A 37 5.39 17.79 7.24
CA ALA A 37 6.06 17.69 5.96
C ALA A 37 7.59 17.85 6.07
N ALA A 38 8.07 18.70 6.99
CA ALA A 38 9.50 18.88 7.23
C ALA A 38 10.14 17.71 7.99
N GLU A 39 9.37 17.07 8.88
CA GLU A 39 9.80 15.92 9.70
C GLU A 39 9.57 14.57 8.99
N ALA A 40 8.83 14.55 7.88
CA ALA A 40 8.49 13.33 7.17
C ALA A 40 9.75 12.61 6.66
N ILE A 41 9.78 11.30 6.86
CA ILE A 41 10.87 10.45 6.41
C ILE A 41 10.81 10.36 4.89
N LYS A 42 11.93 10.69 4.23
CA LYS A 42 12.06 10.50 2.79
C LYS A 42 12.00 9.03 2.45
N ARG A 43 11.16 8.68 1.48
CA ARG A 43 11.02 7.30 1.02
C ARG A 43 10.53 7.26 -0.41
N GLU A 44 11.21 6.47 -1.22
CA GLU A 44 10.81 6.21 -2.60
C GLU A 44 9.59 5.28 -2.62
N PRO A 45 8.61 5.51 -3.52
CA PRO A 45 7.54 4.57 -3.72
C PRO A 45 8.07 3.23 -4.23
N THR A 46 7.54 2.15 -3.67
CA THR A 46 7.75 0.80 -4.18
C THR A 46 7.13 0.64 -5.58
N ARG A 47 7.53 -0.43 -6.28
CA ARG A 47 6.93 -0.77 -7.57
C ARG A 47 5.42 -1.01 -7.48
N LEU A 48 4.93 -1.57 -6.38
CA LEU A 48 3.50 -1.72 -6.14
C LEU A 48 2.82 -0.35 -5.98
N GLU A 49 3.38 0.56 -5.17
CA GLU A 49 2.82 1.91 -4.99
C GLU A 49 2.79 2.69 -6.31
N HIS A 50 3.84 2.59 -7.13
CA HIS A 50 3.84 3.15 -8.49
C HIS A 50 2.76 2.55 -9.39
N TYR A 51 2.53 1.24 -9.33
CA TYR A 51 1.45 0.58 -10.07
C TYR A 51 0.07 1.07 -9.61
N VAL A 52 -0.16 1.14 -8.30
CA VAL A 52 -1.43 1.64 -7.72
C VAL A 52 -1.67 3.09 -8.13
N GLN A 53 -0.64 3.93 -8.09
CA GLN A 53 -0.76 5.30 -8.52
C GLN A 53 -1.19 5.41 -9.99
N LYS A 54 -0.53 4.67 -10.89
CA LYS A 54 -0.92 4.63 -12.31
C LYS A 54 -2.38 4.21 -12.47
N ARG A 55 -2.82 3.18 -11.73
CA ARG A 55 -4.21 2.69 -11.75
C ARG A 55 -5.20 3.76 -11.28
N LEU A 56 -4.87 4.52 -10.24
CA LEU A 56 -5.70 5.61 -9.73
C LEU A 56 -5.76 6.81 -10.68
N ASP A 57 -4.68 7.05 -11.43
CA ASP A 57 -4.62 8.04 -12.51
C ASP A 57 -5.37 7.57 -13.79
N GLY A 58 -6.04 6.41 -13.74
CA GLY A 58 -6.78 5.83 -14.87
C GLY A 58 -5.89 5.15 -15.91
N LEU A 59 -4.60 4.98 -15.63
CA LEU A 59 -3.66 4.29 -16.51
C LEU A 59 -3.67 2.80 -16.20
N THR A 60 -4.04 1.98 -17.19
CA THR A 60 -3.93 0.52 -17.12
C THR A 60 -2.95 0.03 -18.17
N GLY A 61 -2.10 -0.92 -17.77
CA GLY A 61 -1.16 -1.58 -18.67
C GLY A 61 -1.76 -2.84 -19.31
N SER A 62 -0.87 -3.74 -19.71
CA SER A 62 -1.19 -5.08 -20.19
C SER A 62 -0.86 -6.16 -19.17
N LEU A 63 -0.68 -5.80 -17.89
CA LEU A 63 -0.39 -6.78 -16.86
C LEU A 63 -1.65 -7.60 -16.60
N TRP A 64 -1.49 -8.86 -16.24
CA TRP A 64 -2.63 -9.66 -15.78
C TRP A 64 -3.32 -9.02 -14.56
N LEU A 65 -2.56 -8.34 -13.70
CA LEU A 65 -3.08 -7.55 -12.58
C LEU A 65 -4.06 -6.47 -13.03
N ASP A 66 -3.94 -5.96 -14.26
CA ASP A 66 -4.83 -4.91 -14.77
C ASP A 66 -6.26 -5.40 -15.00
N ALA A 67 -6.44 -6.72 -15.21
CA ALA A 67 -7.76 -7.34 -15.38
C ALA A 67 -8.53 -7.49 -14.06
N LEU A 68 -7.87 -7.28 -12.92
CA LEU A 68 -8.49 -7.34 -11.60
C LEU A 68 -8.94 -5.95 -11.17
N PRO A 69 -9.97 -5.82 -10.30
CA PRO A 69 -10.22 -4.56 -9.60
C PRO A 69 -8.96 -4.10 -8.84
N CYS A 70 -8.71 -2.78 -8.77
CA CYS A 70 -7.44 -2.26 -8.21
C CYS A 70 -7.15 -2.78 -6.81
N TYR A 71 -8.16 -2.78 -5.92
CA TYR A 71 -8.01 -3.31 -4.56
C TYR A 71 -7.66 -4.81 -4.56
N VAL A 72 -8.20 -5.60 -5.50
CA VAL A 72 -7.88 -7.04 -5.61
C VAL A 72 -6.43 -7.21 -6.05
N ALA A 73 -5.96 -6.45 -7.04
CA ALA A 73 -4.56 -6.50 -7.48
C ALA A 73 -3.59 -6.18 -6.33
N ILE A 74 -3.90 -5.17 -5.51
CA ILE A 74 -3.12 -4.81 -4.31
C ILE A 74 -3.09 -5.98 -3.32
N ARG A 75 -4.27 -6.48 -2.93
CA ARG A 75 -4.38 -7.59 -1.97
C ARG A 75 -3.69 -8.86 -2.47
N THR A 76 -3.73 -9.13 -3.78
CA THR A 76 -2.99 -10.26 -4.38
C THR A 76 -1.49 -10.08 -4.18
N CYS A 77 -0.93 -8.91 -4.47
CA CYS A 77 0.50 -8.64 -4.27
C CYS A 77 0.86 -8.80 -2.79
N GLU A 78 0.10 -8.20 -1.88
CA GLU A 78 0.35 -8.29 -0.44
C GLU A 78 0.36 -9.74 0.08
N VAL A 79 -0.65 -10.55 -0.27
CA VAL A 79 -0.76 -11.95 0.18
C VAL A 79 0.34 -12.81 -0.42
N VAL A 80 0.59 -12.68 -1.72
CA VAL A 80 1.65 -13.42 -2.42
C VAL A 80 3.01 -13.10 -1.81
N GLY A 81 3.31 -11.82 -1.61
CA GLY A 81 4.56 -11.41 -0.98
C GLY A 81 4.71 -11.86 0.46
N ALA A 82 3.62 -11.86 1.24
CA ALA A 82 3.66 -12.34 2.63
C ALA A 82 4.02 -13.83 2.67
N VAL A 83 3.45 -14.63 1.76
CA VAL A 83 3.81 -16.05 1.62
C VAL A 83 5.26 -16.23 1.19
N ILE A 84 5.76 -15.43 0.24
CA ILE A 84 7.15 -15.50 -0.24
C ILE A 84 8.13 -15.17 0.90
N GLN A 85 7.88 -14.10 1.66
CA GLN A 85 8.83 -13.62 2.66
C GLN A 85 8.73 -14.35 4.00
N ARG A 86 7.53 -14.76 4.42
CA ARG A 86 7.25 -15.25 5.77
C ARG A 86 6.71 -16.68 5.81
N GLY A 87 6.47 -17.29 4.64
CA GLY A 87 5.94 -18.64 4.51
C GLY A 87 4.40 -18.68 4.56
N ARG A 88 3.86 -19.89 4.34
CA ARG A 88 2.41 -20.11 4.16
C ARG A 88 1.58 -19.84 5.42
N ASP A 89 2.16 -20.02 6.60
CA ASP A 89 1.45 -19.91 7.88
C ASP A 89 1.57 -18.50 8.48
N VAL A 90 1.93 -17.51 7.66
CA VAL A 90 2.07 -16.12 8.08
C VAL A 90 0.77 -15.56 8.66
N SER A 91 0.87 -14.99 9.86
CA SER A 91 -0.20 -14.19 10.45
C SER A 91 -0.19 -12.80 9.83
N LEU A 92 -1.07 -12.57 8.85
CA LEU A 92 -1.21 -11.24 8.21
C LEU A 92 -1.54 -10.12 9.20
N LYS A 93 -2.09 -10.46 10.38
CA LYS A 93 -2.44 -9.49 11.43
C LYS A 93 -1.22 -8.96 12.19
N GLU A 94 -0.09 -9.65 12.10
CA GLU A 94 1.16 -9.28 12.78
C GLU A 94 2.07 -8.40 11.89
N LEU A 95 1.69 -8.20 10.62
CA LEU A 95 2.44 -7.37 9.70
C LEU A 95 2.29 -5.89 10.08
N THR A 96 3.43 -5.25 10.31
CA THR A 96 3.51 -3.80 10.48
C THR A 96 3.28 -3.07 9.14
N GLU A 97 3.10 -1.74 9.16
CA GLU A 97 2.98 -0.96 7.92
C GLU A 97 4.22 -1.12 7.00
N GLU A 98 5.40 -1.23 7.60
CA GLU A 98 6.64 -1.48 6.85
C GLU A 98 6.68 -2.90 6.27
N ASP A 99 6.19 -3.89 7.03
CA ASP A 99 6.04 -5.25 6.50
C ASP A 99 5.08 -5.27 5.31
N TRP A 100 3.92 -4.59 5.41
CA TRP A 100 2.96 -4.51 4.31
C TRP A 100 3.56 -3.90 3.05
N ARG A 101 4.36 -2.84 3.20
CA ARG A 101 5.10 -2.23 2.10
C ARG A 101 6.08 -3.22 1.47
N SER A 102 6.92 -3.87 2.28
CA SER A 102 7.92 -4.83 1.83
C SER A 102 7.29 -6.03 1.12
N VAL A 103 6.29 -6.67 1.73
CA VAL A 103 5.62 -7.82 1.14
C VAL A 103 4.84 -7.42 -0.11
N GLY A 104 4.19 -6.26 -0.10
CA GLY A 104 3.51 -5.73 -1.28
C GLY A 104 4.44 -5.59 -2.48
N GLU A 105 5.65 -5.04 -2.27
CA GLU A 105 6.66 -4.94 -3.33
C GLU A 105 7.09 -6.32 -3.85
N ALA A 106 7.47 -7.23 -2.95
CA ALA A 106 7.92 -8.57 -3.34
C ALA A 106 6.84 -9.37 -4.08
N GLY A 107 5.58 -9.23 -3.67
CA GLY A 107 4.47 -9.87 -4.35
C GLY A 107 4.17 -9.24 -5.71
N PHE A 108 4.33 -7.93 -5.86
CA PHE A 108 4.20 -7.27 -7.17
C PHE A 108 5.27 -7.73 -8.14
N ASP A 109 6.52 -7.89 -7.69
CA ASP A 109 7.62 -8.42 -8.50
C ASP A 109 7.32 -9.80 -9.08
N LEU A 110 6.67 -10.66 -8.31
CA LEU A 110 6.24 -11.97 -8.81
C LEU A 110 4.99 -11.86 -9.70
N ALA A 111 3.95 -11.17 -9.22
CA ALA A 111 2.62 -11.15 -9.83
C ALA A 111 2.54 -10.34 -11.13
N SER A 112 3.42 -9.35 -11.30
CA SER A 112 3.57 -8.62 -12.57
C SER A 112 4.01 -9.54 -13.72
N GLY A 113 4.64 -10.68 -13.41
CA GLY A 113 4.99 -11.71 -14.38
C GLY A 113 3.83 -12.64 -14.79
N GLY A 114 2.62 -12.41 -14.28
CA GLY A 114 1.41 -13.13 -14.68
C GLY A 114 1.00 -14.29 -13.74
N PRO A 115 -0.16 -14.91 -14.00
CA PRO A 115 -0.81 -15.84 -13.09
C PRO A 115 -0.02 -17.14 -12.89
N ASP A 116 0.74 -17.57 -13.91
CA ASP A 116 1.55 -18.79 -13.82
C ASP A 116 2.69 -18.67 -12.81
N ARG A 117 3.26 -17.47 -12.68
CA ARG A 117 4.30 -17.19 -11.68
C ARG A 117 3.74 -17.20 -10.26
N VAL A 118 2.51 -16.73 -10.08
CA VAL A 118 1.82 -16.78 -8.78
C VAL A 118 1.45 -18.21 -8.40
N ARG A 119 1.10 -19.08 -9.36
CA ARG A 119 0.73 -20.48 -9.09
C ARG A 119 1.92 -21.34 -8.68
N ARG A 120 3.13 -20.98 -9.14
CA ARG A 120 4.38 -21.69 -8.84
C ARG A 120 5.45 -20.68 -8.38
N PRO A 121 5.30 -20.13 -7.17
CA PRO A 121 6.34 -19.28 -6.59
C PRO A 121 7.61 -20.14 -6.42
N GLN A 122 8.75 -19.62 -6.89
CA GLN A 122 10.04 -20.32 -6.89
C GLN A 122 10.67 -20.33 -5.50
#